data_AF-A0A3Q2V3T6-F1
#
_entry.id   AF-A0A3Q2V3T6-F1
#
_cell.length_a   1.000
_cell.length_b   1.000
_cell.length_c   1.000
_cell.angle_alpha   90.00
_cell.angle_beta   90.00
_cell.angle_gamma   90.00
#
_symmetry.space_group_name_H-M   'P 1'
#
loop_
_entity.id
_entity.type
_entity.pdbx_description
1 polymer ?
#
loop_
_entity_poly.entity_id
_entity_poly.type
_entity_poly.pdbx_seq_one_letter_code
_entity_poly.pdbx_strand_id
1 'polypeptide(L)'
;MAPAGEKKNILKRLDAGEVVIGDGGFVFALEKRGYVKAGPWTPEAAAEHPEAVRQLHREFLRAGSNVMQTFTFYASDDKLENRGQTLSFTGRQINEAACDLAREVANEGDALVAGGVSQTPAYLSGKTEEEVKAIFMKQIDVFVQKNVDFLIAEYFEHVEEAEWAVQVLKASGKPVAATLCIGPEGDLNGISPGDCAVRLVKAGADIVGINCHFDPETCVKTVKLMKEGVEKAGLKAHYMSQPLAFHTPDCGCQGFIDLPEFPFGLEPRILTRMDMHKYAREAYNAGIRYIGGCCGFEPYHIRALAEELEAERGFLPAGSEKHGSWGSGLSLHTKPWVRARARRDYWEKLKPASGRPFCPSMSTPDSWGVTKGHADLMQQKEATSKEQLEALFDKASQGH
;
A
#
# COMPACT_ATOMS: atom_id res chain seq x y z
N MET A 1 -26.38 2.27 8.48
CA MET A 1 -25.40 3.22 9.04
C MET A 1 -25.25 2.90 10.51
N ALA A 2 -24.03 2.68 10.99
CA ALA A 2 -23.79 2.59 12.43
C ALA A 2 -24.14 3.93 13.10
N PRO A 3 -24.69 3.94 14.33
CA PRO A 3 -25.04 5.17 15.03
C PRO A 3 -23.79 6.03 15.25
N ALA A 4 -23.95 7.35 15.15
CA ALA A 4 -22.88 8.35 15.37
C ALA A 4 -22.46 8.40 16.86
N GLY A 5 -21.73 7.38 17.30
CA GLY A 5 -20.95 7.42 18.54
C GLY A 5 -19.65 8.20 18.34
N GLU A 6 -19.00 8.57 19.44
CA GLU A 6 -17.68 9.19 19.42
C GLU A 6 -16.71 8.34 18.57
N LYS A 7 -16.10 8.96 17.55
CA LYS A 7 -15.26 8.26 16.57
C LYS A 7 -14.05 7.64 17.29
N LYS A 8 -14.02 6.31 17.38
CA LYS A 8 -12.91 5.59 18.03
C LYS A 8 -11.62 5.85 17.26
N ASN A 9 -10.56 6.24 17.99
CA ASN A 9 -9.21 6.31 17.43
C ASN A 9 -8.72 4.91 17.02
N ILE A 10 -7.64 4.85 16.24
CA ILE A 10 -7.17 3.59 15.65
C ILE A 10 -6.85 2.51 16.70
N LEU A 11 -6.19 2.88 17.80
CA LEU A 11 -5.83 1.92 18.84
C LEU A 11 -7.05 1.42 19.60
N LYS A 12 -8.03 2.28 19.92
CA LYS A 12 -9.29 1.87 20.55
C LYS A 12 -10.08 0.87 19.70
N ARG A 13 -10.03 0.98 18.37
CA ARG A 13 -10.65 -0.01 17.48
C ARG A 13 -9.94 -1.35 17.57
N LEU A 14 -8.62 -1.33 17.39
CA LEU A 14 -7.80 -2.55 17.38
C LEU A 14 -7.77 -3.25 18.75
N ASP A 15 -7.68 -2.51 19.84
CA ASP A 15 -7.72 -3.03 21.22
C ASP A 15 -9.08 -3.63 21.57
N ALA A 16 -10.16 -3.13 20.97
CA ALA A 16 -11.50 -3.71 21.09
C ALA A 16 -11.68 -4.98 20.22
N GLY A 17 -10.66 -5.39 19.47
CA GLY A 17 -10.70 -6.55 18.58
C GLY A 17 -11.39 -6.28 17.24
N GLU A 18 -11.67 -5.02 16.90
CA GLU A 18 -12.27 -4.66 15.61
C GLU A 18 -11.30 -4.95 14.46
N VAL A 19 -11.85 -5.26 13.29
CA VAL A 19 -11.09 -5.32 12.04
C VAL A 19 -11.17 -3.95 11.36
N VAL A 20 -10.01 -3.32 11.19
CA VAL A 20 -9.84 -2.08 10.43
C VAL A 20 -9.55 -2.44 8.99
N ILE A 21 -10.40 -1.98 8.08
CA ILE A 21 -10.17 -2.13 6.63
C ILE A 21 -9.39 -0.92 6.13
N GLY A 22 -8.23 -1.14 5.53
CA GLY A 22 -7.47 -0.08 4.85
C GLY A 22 -8.10 0.31 3.52
N ASP A 23 -7.62 1.39 2.90
CA ASP A 23 -7.92 1.72 1.51
C ASP A 23 -7.00 0.94 0.55
N GLY A 24 -6.97 1.36 -0.72
CA GLY A 24 -6.28 0.68 -1.82
C GLY A 24 -5.21 1.52 -2.51
N GLY A 25 -4.89 1.16 -3.76
CA GLY A 25 -3.74 1.69 -4.49
C GLY A 25 -4.01 3.02 -5.17
N PHE A 26 -3.93 4.13 -4.45
CA PHE A 26 -4.18 5.49 -4.96
C PHE A 26 -3.39 5.83 -6.24
N VAL A 27 -2.06 5.71 -6.18
CA VAL A 27 -1.16 6.11 -7.29
C VAL A 27 -1.46 5.33 -8.58
N PHE A 28 -1.62 4.02 -8.50
CA PHE A 28 -1.92 3.17 -9.67
C PHE A 28 -3.35 3.38 -10.19
N ALA A 29 -4.33 3.58 -9.31
CA ALA A 29 -5.70 3.83 -9.73
C ALA A 29 -5.82 5.20 -10.41
N LEU A 30 -5.12 6.23 -9.92
CA LEU A 30 -5.13 7.57 -10.53
C LEU A 30 -4.29 7.64 -11.81
N GLU A 31 -3.23 6.85 -11.95
CA GLU A 31 -2.48 6.75 -13.20
C GLU A 31 -3.36 6.20 -14.32
N LYS A 32 -4.06 5.09 -14.06
CA LYS A 32 -5.03 4.51 -15.01
C LYS A 32 -6.19 5.45 -15.35
N ARG A 33 -6.51 6.38 -14.44
CA ARG A 33 -7.55 7.41 -14.65
C ARG A 33 -7.00 8.68 -15.33
N GLY A 34 -5.69 8.76 -15.58
CA GLY A 34 -5.05 9.87 -16.28
C GLY A 34 -4.69 11.08 -15.41
N TYR A 35 -4.60 10.91 -14.09
CA TYR A 35 -4.30 11.99 -13.13
C TYR A 35 -2.92 11.87 -12.47
N VAL A 36 -2.25 10.73 -12.61
CA VAL A 36 -0.88 10.53 -12.12
C VAL A 36 -0.02 10.06 -13.27
N LYS A 37 1.21 10.58 -13.35
CA LYS A 37 2.18 10.17 -14.36
C LYS A 37 3.05 9.02 -13.84
N ALA A 38 3.05 7.91 -14.56
CA ALA A 38 4.00 6.82 -14.32
C ALA A 38 5.45 7.29 -14.52
N GLY A 39 6.32 6.92 -13.59
CA GLY A 39 7.72 7.36 -13.51
C GLY A 39 7.97 8.08 -12.19
N PRO A 40 7.59 9.37 -12.05
CA PRO A 40 7.72 10.11 -10.80
C PRO A 40 6.65 9.74 -9.77
N TRP A 41 5.43 9.35 -10.19
CA TRP A 41 4.33 8.95 -9.30
C TRP A 41 3.92 10.01 -8.26
N THR A 42 4.07 11.29 -8.62
CA THR A 42 3.81 12.45 -7.77
C THR A 42 2.30 12.71 -7.59
N PRO A 43 1.87 13.33 -6.47
CA PRO A 43 0.46 13.53 -6.16
C PRO A 43 -0.07 14.96 -6.39
N GLU A 44 0.48 15.71 -7.34
CA GLU A 44 0.05 17.07 -7.71
C GLU A 44 -1.45 17.15 -8.07
N ALA A 45 -2.05 16.03 -8.50
CA ALA A 45 -3.49 15.90 -8.72
C ALA A 45 -4.35 16.25 -7.50
N ALA A 46 -3.81 16.20 -6.27
CA ALA A 46 -4.52 16.70 -5.09
C ALA A 46 -4.85 18.21 -5.18
N ALA A 47 -4.00 18.98 -5.85
CA ALA A 47 -4.19 20.41 -6.08
C ALA A 47 -4.77 20.71 -7.49
N GLU A 48 -4.33 19.97 -8.51
CA GLU A 48 -4.75 20.20 -9.91
C GLU A 48 -6.14 19.64 -10.23
N HIS A 49 -6.46 18.47 -9.67
CA HIS A 49 -7.66 17.68 -9.98
C HIS A 49 -8.31 17.12 -8.69
N PRO A 50 -8.65 17.98 -7.71
CA PRO A 50 -9.13 17.55 -6.40
C PRO A 50 -10.40 16.70 -6.46
N GLU A 51 -11.24 16.87 -7.49
CA GLU A 51 -12.42 16.05 -7.72
C GLU A 51 -12.09 14.58 -8.00
N ALA A 52 -11.01 14.30 -8.73
CA ALA A 52 -10.60 12.93 -9.04
C ALA A 52 -10.11 12.21 -7.78
N VAL A 53 -9.27 12.89 -6.99
CA VAL A 53 -8.74 12.37 -5.72
C VAL A 53 -9.86 12.17 -4.70
N ARG A 54 -10.75 13.16 -4.54
CA ARG A 54 -11.93 13.06 -3.67
C ARG A 54 -12.83 11.90 -4.06
N GLN A 55 -13.10 11.74 -5.35
CA GLN A 55 -13.95 10.66 -5.84
C GLN A 55 -13.35 9.29 -5.55
N LEU A 56 -12.03 9.12 -5.70
CA LEU A 56 -11.36 7.87 -5.35
C LEU A 56 -11.41 7.57 -3.85
N HIS A 57 -11.20 8.56 -2.97
CA HIS A 57 -11.44 8.40 -1.53
C HIS A 57 -12.88 7.93 -1.25
N ARG A 58 -13.88 8.57 -1.88
CA ARG A 58 -15.29 8.21 -1.69
C ARG A 58 -15.60 6.80 -2.15
N GLU A 59 -14.96 6.34 -3.22
CA GLU A 59 -15.10 4.96 -3.69
C GLU A 59 -14.54 3.96 -2.69
N PHE A 60 -13.37 4.22 -2.10
CA PHE A 60 -12.80 3.37 -1.04
C PHE A 60 -13.61 3.40 0.25
N LEU A 61 -14.09 4.58 0.68
CA LEU A 61 -14.99 4.71 1.80
C LEU A 61 -16.27 3.89 1.57
N ARG A 62 -16.90 4.04 0.40
CA ARG A 62 -18.09 3.28 0.02
C ARG A 62 -17.79 1.77 -0.02
N ALA A 63 -16.60 1.37 -0.44
CA ALA A 63 -16.18 -0.03 -0.43
C ALA A 63 -16.00 -0.63 0.98
N GLY A 64 -15.95 0.21 2.02
CA GLY A 64 -15.86 -0.23 3.42
C GLY A 64 -14.54 0.07 4.10
N SER A 65 -13.67 0.87 3.49
CA SER A 65 -12.45 1.33 4.13
C SER A 65 -12.75 2.17 5.36
N ASN A 66 -12.01 1.91 6.43
CA ASN A 66 -11.99 2.66 7.68
C ASN A 66 -10.80 3.64 7.76
N VAL A 67 -9.97 3.72 6.73
CA VAL A 67 -8.80 4.61 6.68
C VAL A 67 -8.73 5.30 5.33
N MET A 68 -8.73 6.63 5.33
CA MET A 68 -8.37 7.46 4.19
C MET A 68 -6.92 7.88 4.37
N GLN A 69 -5.99 7.19 3.73
CA GLN A 69 -4.59 7.59 3.76
C GLN A 69 -4.41 8.85 2.91
N THR A 70 -3.70 9.85 3.42
CA THR A 70 -3.46 11.08 2.66
C THR A 70 -2.69 10.77 1.38
N PHE A 71 -3.10 11.36 0.25
CA PHE A 71 -2.43 11.19 -1.04
C PHE A 71 -1.11 11.99 -1.08
N THR A 72 -0.15 11.61 -0.24
CA THR A 72 1.08 12.37 0.09
C THR A 72 2.35 11.51 0.06
N PHE A 73 2.22 10.25 -0.34
CA PHE A 73 3.29 9.25 -0.32
C PHE A 73 4.60 9.71 -0.97
N TYR A 74 4.53 10.34 -2.14
CA TYR A 74 5.69 10.84 -2.90
C TYR A 74 5.70 12.39 -2.96
N ALA A 75 5.43 13.06 -1.84
CA ALA A 75 5.30 14.52 -1.76
C ALA A 75 6.28 15.20 -0.79
N SER A 76 7.45 14.61 -0.57
CA SER A 76 8.59 15.29 0.06
C SER A 76 9.41 16.05 -0.99
N ASP A 77 10.06 17.14 -0.58
CA ASP A 77 10.78 18.03 -1.50
C ASP A 77 11.82 17.28 -2.36
N ASP A 78 12.53 16.32 -1.78
CA ASP A 78 13.53 15.48 -2.46
C ASP A 78 12.94 14.55 -3.53
N LYS A 79 11.69 14.14 -3.35
CA LYS A 79 10.94 13.30 -4.29
C LYS A 79 10.38 14.14 -5.43
N LEU A 80 9.82 15.31 -5.10
CA LEU A 80 9.20 16.22 -6.05
C LEU A 80 10.22 16.89 -7.00
N GLU A 81 11.46 17.12 -6.56
CA GLU A 81 12.53 17.70 -7.40
C GLU A 81 13.29 16.67 -8.27
N ASN A 82 12.91 15.40 -8.21
CA ASN A 82 13.67 14.31 -8.83
C ASN A 82 13.57 14.31 -10.36
N ARG A 83 14.71 14.11 -11.05
CA ARG A 83 14.83 13.91 -12.52
C ARG A 83 14.09 14.94 -13.38
N GLY A 84 14.26 16.23 -13.09
CA GLY A 84 13.82 17.33 -13.96
C GLY A 84 12.32 17.65 -13.90
N GLN A 85 11.62 17.20 -12.86
CA GLN A 85 10.24 17.58 -12.60
C GLN A 85 10.11 19.09 -12.36
N THR A 86 9.21 19.74 -13.10
CA THR A 86 8.82 21.14 -12.85
C THR A 86 7.55 21.16 -12.03
N LEU A 87 7.64 21.70 -10.81
CA LEU A 87 6.52 21.73 -9.87
C LEU A 87 5.69 23.00 -10.03
N SER A 88 4.39 22.84 -10.28
CA SER A 88 3.42 23.94 -10.24
C SER A 88 3.01 24.30 -8.80
N PHE A 89 3.17 23.36 -7.87
CA PHE A 89 2.82 23.49 -6.45
C PHE A 89 3.98 23.04 -5.57
N THR A 90 4.17 23.70 -4.42
CA THR A 90 5.13 23.24 -3.41
C THR A 90 4.65 21.92 -2.77
N GLY A 91 5.57 21.10 -2.27
CA GLY A 91 5.20 19.86 -1.56
C GLY A 91 4.27 20.11 -0.38
N ARG A 92 4.45 21.23 0.33
CA ARG A 92 3.53 21.66 1.39
C ARG A 92 2.10 21.88 0.88
N GLN A 93 1.92 22.61 -0.23
CA GLN A 93 0.59 22.86 -0.79
C GLN A 93 -0.09 21.56 -1.22
N ILE A 94 0.65 20.66 -1.86
CA ILE A 94 0.14 19.33 -2.26
C ILE A 94 -0.28 18.53 -1.02
N ASN A 95 0.59 18.47 0.00
CA ASN A 95 0.31 17.76 1.24
C ASN A 95 -0.90 18.33 1.98
N GLU A 96 -1.01 19.66 2.08
CA GLU A 96 -2.14 20.32 2.73
C GLU A 96 -3.46 20.03 1.99
N ALA A 97 -3.48 20.12 0.66
CA ALA A 97 -4.65 19.81 -0.17
C ALA A 97 -5.06 18.34 -0.03
N ALA A 98 -4.10 17.41 -0.11
CA ALA A 98 -4.37 15.97 0.05
C ALA A 98 -4.93 15.63 1.43
N CYS A 99 -4.44 16.27 2.49
CA CYS A 99 -4.99 16.11 3.84
C CYS A 99 -6.44 16.60 3.94
N ASP A 100 -6.76 17.75 3.33
CA ASP A 100 -8.10 18.32 3.35
C ASP A 100 -9.10 17.41 2.62
N LEU A 101 -8.72 16.85 1.48
CA LEU A 101 -9.55 15.91 0.72
C LEU A 101 -9.79 14.59 1.47
N ALA A 102 -8.74 14.03 2.08
CA ALA A 102 -8.87 12.82 2.89
C ALA A 102 -9.78 13.07 4.11
N ARG A 103 -9.64 14.23 4.76
CA ARG A 103 -10.49 14.61 5.90
C ARG A 103 -11.94 14.87 5.51
N GLU A 104 -12.18 15.56 4.39
CA GLU A 104 -13.52 15.77 3.83
C GLU A 104 -14.25 14.44 3.73
N VAL A 105 -13.64 13.47 3.03
CA VAL A 105 -14.28 12.18 2.79
C VAL A 105 -14.33 11.32 4.05
N ALA A 106 -13.29 11.29 4.88
CA ALA A 106 -13.32 10.55 6.14
C ALA A 106 -14.48 10.99 7.06
N ASN A 107 -14.88 12.26 6.98
CA ASN A 107 -16.02 12.80 7.75
C ASN A 107 -17.39 12.41 7.18
N GLU A 108 -17.46 11.88 5.95
CA GLU A 108 -18.70 11.36 5.34
C GLU A 108 -19.08 9.96 5.87
N GLY A 109 -18.17 9.29 6.60
CA GLY A 109 -18.41 7.94 7.10
C GLY A 109 -17.53 7.53 8.29
N ASP A 110 -17.50 6.22 8.55
CA ASP A 110 -16.75 5.64 9.67
C ASP A 110 -15.28 5.37 9.29
N ALA A 111 -14.53 6.44 9.00
CA ALA A 111 -13.13 6.34 8.60
C ALA A 111 -12.21 7.35 9.30
N LEU A 112 -10.97 6.97 9.54
CA LEU A 112 -9.92 7.83 10.08
C LEU A 112 -9.04 8.37 8.95
N VAL A 113 -8.36 9.49 9.17
CA VAL A 113 -7.34 10.02 8.26
C VAL A 113 -5.96 9.60 8.75
N ALA A 114 -5.14 9.03 7.86
CA ALA A 114 -3.78 8.63 8.15
C ALA A 114 -2.77 9.44 7.33
N GLY A 115 -1.81 10.10 8.00
CA GLY A 115 -0.70 10.77 7.33
C GLY A 115 0.44 9.79 7.03
N GLY A 116 0.75 9.58 5.75
CA GLY A 116 1.78 8.63 5.31
C GLY A 116 3.11 9.29 4.95
N VAL A 117 4.23 8.71 5.40
CA VAL A 117 5.58 8.96 4.89
C VAL A 117 6.20 7.66 4.37
N SER A 118 7.19 7.79 3.49
CA SER A 118 7.88 6.64 2.90
C SER A 118 9.37 6.87 2.71
N GLN A 119 10.12 5.80 2.42
CA GLN A 119 11.56 5.86 2.23
C GLN A 119 11.99 7.02 1.32
N THR A 120 13.12 7.61 1.65
CA THR A 120 13.65 8.79 0.98
C THR A 120 14.78 8.38 0.05
N PRO A 121 14.81 8.92 -1.18
CA PRO A 121 16.01 8.86 -2.00
C PRO A 121 17.28 9.41 -1.31
N ALA A 122 17.12 10.30 -0.33
CA ALA A 122 18.21 10.80 0.51
C ALA A 122 18.94 9.67 1.25
N TYR A 123 18.22 8.73 1.86
CA TYR A 123 18.80 7.57 2.52
C TYR A 123 19.61 6.70 1.56
N LEU A 124 19.07 6.42 0.37
CA LEU A 124 19.77 5.64 -0.67
C LEU A 124 21.03 6.34 -1.18
N SER A 125 21.03 7.68 -1.16
CA SER A 125 22.18 8.53 -1.52
C SER A 125 23.22 8.66 -0.40
N GLY A 126 23.04 7.97 0.73
CA GLY A 126 24.00 7.95 1.84
C GLY A 126 23.98 9.20 2.73
N LYS A 127 22.85 9.92 2.76
CA LYS A 127 22.64 11.07 3.66
C LYS A 127 22.62 10.66 5.13
N THR A 128 22.92 11.58 6.04
CA THR A 128 22.97 11.28 7.48
C THR A 128 21.57 11.06 8.05
N GLU A 129 21.50 10.42 9.22
CA GLU A 129 20.25 10.24 9.97
C GLU A 129 19.53 11.57 10.21
N GLU A 130 20.27 12.63 10.59
CA GLU A 130 19.71 13.96 10.84
C GLU A 130 19.11 14.58 9.58
N GLU A 131 19.80 14.45 8.44
CA GLU A 131 19.31 14.95 7.14
C GLU A 131 18.03 14.23 6.71
N VAL A 132 17.97 12.89 6.85
CA VAL A 132 16.80 12.09 6.50
C VAL A 132 15.63 12.38 7.44
N LYS A 133 15.86 12.45 8.76
CA LYS A 133 14.83 12.81 9.74
C LYS A 133 14.24 14.21 9.50
N ALA A 134 15.06 15.17 9.06
CA ALA A 134 14.59 16.50 8.72
C ALA A 134 13.59 16.48 7.54
N ILE A 135 13.72 15.54 6.60
CA ILE A 135 12.76 15.35 5.49
C ILE A 135 11.42 14.86 6.03
N PHE A 136 11.42 13.82 6.89
CA PHE A 136 10.18 13.33 7.51
C PHE A 136 9.48 14.42 8.32
N MET A 137 10.23 15.20 9.10
CA MET A 137 9.67 16.23 9.97
C MET A 137 8.84 17.26 9.19
N LYS A 138 9.27 17.66 7.99
CA LYS A 138 8.52 18.61 7.14
C LYS A 138 7.12 18.10 6.77
N GLN A 139 6.97 16.80 6.48
CA GLN A 139 5.66 16.21 6.19
C GLN A 139 4.84 16.06 7.48
N ILE A 140 5.49 15.65 8.59
CA ILE A 140 4.82 15.52 9.90
C ILE A 140 4.24 16.85 10.38
N ASP A 141 4.93 17.97 10.18
CA ASP A 141 4.42 19.30 10.53
C ASP A 141 3.07 19.58 9.86
N VAL A 142 2.93 19.22 8.57
CA VAL A 142 1.67 19.35 7.84
C VAL A 142 0.60 18.42 8.43
N PHE A 143 0.93 17.16 8.69
CA PHE A 143 -0.02 16.18 9.24
C PHE A 143 -0.52 16.55 10.64
N VAL A 144 0.37 17.09 11.49
CA VAL A 144 0.01 17.60 12.82
C VAL A 144 -0.90 18.81 12.69
N GLN A 145 -0.55 19.78 11.84
CA GLN A 145 -1.37 20.98 11.60
C GLN A 145 -2.76 20.62 11.05
N LYS A 146 -2.84 19.66 10.13
CA LYS A 146 -4.09 19.16 9.55
C LYS A 146 -4.83 18.16 10.47
N ASN A 147 -4.26 17.88 11.64
CA ASN A 147 -4.80 17.00 12.67
C ASN A 147 -5.26 15.65 12.11
N VAL A 148 -4.37 14.94 11.42
CA VAL A 148 -4.61 13.53 11.04
C VAL A 148 -4.84 12.67 12.29
N ASP A 149 -5.56 11.55 12.16
CA ASP A 149 -5.95 10.74 13.31
C ASP A 149 -4.81 9.82 13.80
N PHE A 150 -3.96 9.37 12.87
CA PHE A 150 -2.73 8.62 13.14
C PHE A 150 -1.73 8.74 11.97
N LEU A 151 -0.54 8.19 12.14
CA LEU A 151 0.55 8.29 11.16
C LEU A 151 0.99 6.90 10.68
N ILE A 152 1.47 6.81 9.44
CA ILE A 152 1.97 5.59 8.82
C ILE A 152 3.37 5.86 8.23
N ALA A 153 4.36 5.06 8.65
CA ALA A 153 5.62 4.91 7.93
C ALA A 153 5.52 3.67 7.04
N GLU A 154 5.33 3.85 5.73
CA GLU A 154 5.12 2.76 4.76
C GLU A 154 6.17 2.76 3.65
N TYR A 155 6.33 1.63 2.95
CA TYR A 155 7.26 1.51 1.81
C TYR A 155 8.70 1.83 2.22
N PHE A 156 9.24 0.97 3.08
CA PHE A 156 10.64 0.97 3.47
C PHE A 156 11.26 -0.39 3.19
N GLU A 157 12.34 -0.39 2.41
CA GLU A 157 13.16 -1.57 2.08
C GLU A 157 14.24 -1.85 3.13
N HIS A 158 14.51 -0.86 4.00
CA HIS A 158 15.53 -0.92 5.04
C HIS A 158 14.91 -0.55 6.38
N VAL A 159 15.00 -1.44 7.38
CA VAL A 159 14.39 -1.15 8.69
C VAL A 159 15.11 -0.02 9.43
N GLU A 160 16.39 0.21 9.14
CA GLU A 160 17.16 1.33 9.68
C GLU A 160 16.47 2.68 9.41
N GLU A 161 16.10 2.95 8.16
CA GLU A 161 15.42 4.19 7.80
C GLU A 161 13.99 4.25 8.38
N ALA A 162 13.29 3.10 8.38
CA ALA A 162 11.95 3.00 8.94
C ALA A 162 11.93 3.31 10.45
N GLU A 163 12.95 2.90 11.21
CA GLU A 163 13.10 3.27 12.62
C GLU A 163 13.26 4.78 12.80
N TRP A 164 14.04 5.44 11.94
CA TRP A 164 14.19 6.88 11.97
C TRP A 164 12.86 7.59 11.71
N ALA A 165 12.09 7.11 10.73
CA ALA A 165 10.74 7.60 10.47
C ALA A 165 9.85 7.41 11.70
N VAL A 166 9.76 6.20 12.26
CA VAL A 166 8.93 5.90 13.44
C VAL A 166 9.27 6.82 14.63
N GLN A 167 10.56 7.07 14.89
CA GLN A 167 10.99 7.97 15.96
C GLN A 167 10.49 9.40 15.75
N VAL A 168 10.56 9.92 14.51
CA VAL A 168 10.02 11.26 14.16
C VAL A 168 8.50 11.28 14.29
N LEU A 169 7.81 10.27 13.76
CA LEU A 169 6.35 10.17 13.81
C LEU A 169 5.85 10.09 15.26
N LYS A 170 6.52 9.30 16.11
CA LYS A 170 6.10 9.10 17.52
C LYS A 170 6.21 10.36 18.35
N ALA A 171 7.16 11.25 18.03
CA ALA A 171 7.31 12.54 18.71
C ALA A 171 6.08 13.45 18.58
N SER A 172 5.21 13.22 17.57
CA SER A 172 3.93 13.94 17.43
C SER A 172 2.89 13.60 18.50
N GLY A 173 3.09 12.51 19.27
CA GLY A 173 2.13 11.99 20.23
C GLY A 173 0.93 11.25 19.63
N LYS A 174 0.87 11.09 18.30
CA LYS A 174 -0.17 10.31 17.59
C LYS A 174 0.21 8.82 17.54
N PRO A 175 -0.77 7.90 17.39
CA PRO A 175 -0.48 6.50 17.11
C PRO A 175 0.32 6.35 15.79
N VAL A 176 1.23 5.40 15.75
CA VAL A 176 2.12 5.16 14.61
C VAL A 176 1.98 3.72 14.11
N ALA A 177 1.70 3.57 12.82
CA ALA A 177 1.86 2.32 12.11
C ALA A 177 3.17 2.32 11.31
N ALA A 178 3.82 1.17 11.20
CA ALA A 178 5.02 1.00 10.38
C ALA A 178 4.91 -0.26 9.53
N THR A 179 4.98 -0.11 8.21
CA THR A 179 4.99 -1.22 7.26
C THR A 179 6.21 -1.18 6.35
N LEU A 180 6.81 -2.33 6.13
CA LEU A 180 7.96 -2.49 5.23
C LEU A 180 7.51 -3.10 3.90
N CYS A 181 8.22 -2.81 2.82
CA CYS A 181 7.99 -3.46 1.52
C CYS A 181 9.01 -4.58 1.28
N ILE A 182 9.06 -5.52 2.22
CA ILE A 182 10.03 -6.62 2.23
C ILE A 182 9.33 -7.99 2.24
N GLY A 183 10.02 -8.99 1.72
CA GLY A 183 9.53 -10.38 1.70
C GLY A 183 9.95 -11.18 2.94
N PRO A 184 9.69 -12.50 2.94
CA PRO A 184 10.11 -13.40 4.02
C PRO A 184 11.62 -13.48 4.21
N GLU A 185 12.40 -13.07 3.22
CA GLU A 185 13.87 -13.06 3.25
C GLU A 185 14.45 -11.98 4.17
N GLY A 186 13.66 -10.96 4.51
CA GLY A 186 14.12 -9.83 5.31
C GLY A 186 14.33 -8.55 4.52
N ASP A 187 14.88 -7.54 5.18
CA ASP A 187 15.21 -6.26 4.56
C ASP A 187 16.47 -6.35 3.67
N LEU A 188 16.79 -5.29 2.92
CA LEU A 188 17.94 -5.30 2.01
C LEU A 188 19.32 -5.35 2.70
N ASN A 189 19.36 -5.26 4.03
CA ASN A 189 20.55 -5.50 4.85
C ASN A 189 20.59 -6.93 5.42
N GLY A 190 19.64 -7.79 5.05
CA GLY A 190 19.53 -9.16 5.53
C GLY A 190 18.96 -9.28 6.95
N ILE A 191 18.29 -8.25 7.46
CA ILE A 191 17.62 -8.30 8.76
C ILE A 191 16.30 -9.04 8.61
N SER A 192 16.10 -10.08 9.42
CA SER A 192 14.92 -10.93 9.34
C SER A 192 13.63 -10.12 9.60
N PRO A 193 12.47 -10.53 9.03
CA PRO A 193 11.20 -9.83 9.29
C PRO A 193 10.86 -9.72 10.79
N GLY A 194 11.16 -10.77 11.56
CA GLY A 194 10.99 -10.79 13.02
C GLY A 194 11.80 -9.70 13.72
N ASP A 195 13.10 -9.60 13.41
CA ASP A 195 13.98 -8.58 13.98
C ASP A 195 13.59 -7.17 13.53
N CYS A 196 13.17 -7.03 12.26
CA CYS A 196 12.64 -5.77 11.75
C CYS A 196 11.42 -5.30 12.55
N ALA A 197 10.44 -6.18 12.80
CA ALA A 197 9.27 -5.83 13.58
C ALA A 197 9.62 -5.48 15.03
N VAL A 198 10.53 -6.21 15.67
CA VAL A 198 11.02 -5.90 17.03
C VAL A 198 11.66 -4.50 17.08
N ARG A 199 12.46 -4.15 16.09
CA ARG A 199 13.09 -2.82 15.94
C ARG A 199 12.04 -1.72 15.83
N LEU A 200 11.05 -1.87 14.93
CA LEU A 200 9.97 -0.91 14.76
C LEU A 200 9.11 -0.70 16.02
N VAL A 201 8.76 -1.78 16.72
CA VAL A 201 8.00 -1.69 17.99
C VAL A 201 8.82 -0.96 19.05
N LYS A 202 10.11 -1.26 19.19
CA LYS A 202 11.01 -0.56 20.13
C LYS A 202 11.20 0.92 19.77
N ALA A 203 11.18 1.26 18.49
CA ALA A 203 11.22 2.64 18.02
C ALA A 203 9.92 3.41 18.35
N GLY A 204 8.82 2.71 18.65
CA GLY A 204 7.57 3.28 19.13
C GLY A 204 6.35 3.02 18.24
N ALA A 205 6.45 2.16 17.23
CA ALA A 205 5.32 1.77 16.40
C ALA A 205 4.29 0.96 17.21
N ASP A 206 3.03 1.37 17.14
CA ASP A 206 1.90 0.70 17.80
C ASP A 206 1.32 -0.41 16.91
N ILE A 207 1.48 -0.27 15.59
CA ILE A 207 1.04 -1.21 14.55
C ILE A 207 2.23 -1.51 13.65
N VAL A 208 2.53 -2.79 13.37
CA VAL A 208 3.62 -3.19 12.46
C VAL A 208 3.14 -4.15 11.37
N GLY A 209 3.79 -4.15 10.21
CA GLY A 209 3.34 -5.00 9.11
C GLY A 209 4.12 -4.89 7.81
N ILE A 210 3.47 -5.30 6.72
CA ILE A 210 4.02 -5.29 5.36
C ILE A 210 3.05 -4.60 4.39
N ASN A 211 3.60 -3.82 3.47
CA ASN A 211 2.86 -3.23 2.35
C ASN A 211 3.61 -3.30 1.02
N CYS A 212 2.88 -3.20 -0.10
CA CYS A 212 3.44 -3.14 -1.46
C CYS A 212 4.26 -4.38 -1.84
N HIS A 213 5.02 -4.27 -2.94
CA HIS A 213 6.05 -5.16 -3.53
C HIS A 213 5.75 -6.64 -3.75
N PHE A 214 4.92 -7.25 -2.93
CA PHE A 214 4.60 -8.67 -2.92
C PHE A 214 3.10 -8.89 -2.90
N ASP A 215 2.70 -10.04 -3.42
CA ASP A 215 1.32 -10.53 -3.40
C ASP A 215 0.81 -10.83 -1.98
N PRO A 216 -0.51 -11.05 -1.81
CA PRO A 216 -1.12 -11.26 -0.50
C PRO A 216 -0.59 -12.46 0.27
N GLU A 217 -0.30 -13.58 -0.40
CA GLU A 217 0.21 -14.79 0.25
C GLU A 217 1.57 -14.53 0.88
N THR A 218 2.46 -13.89 0.11
CA THR A 218 3.79 -13.52 0.56
C THR A 218 3.73 -12.53 1.71
N CYS A 219 2.92 -11.48 1.64
CA CYS A 219 2.77 -10.51 2.72
C CYS A 219 2.23 -11.15 4.01
N VAL A 220 1.19 -12.00 3.93
CA VAL A 220 0.64 -12.67 5.12
C VAL A 220 1.70 -13.59 5.76
N LYS A 221 2.49 -14.30 4.94
CA LYS A 221 3.61 -15.12 5.43
C LYS A 221 4.65 -14.27 6.15
N THR A 222 5.06 -13.13 5.57
CA THR A 222 6.04 -12.23 6.20
C THR A 222 5.51 -11.64 7.52
N VAL A 223 4.24 -11.25 7.58
CA VAL A 223 3.64 -10.72 8.83
C VAL A 223 3.55 -11.79 9.92
N LYS A 224 3.38 -13.08 9.58
CA LYS A 224 3.51 -14.17 10.56
C LYS A 224 4.92 -14.24 11.17
N LEU A 225 5.96 -14.11 10.34
CA LEU A 225 7.35 -14.07 10.82
C LEU A 225 7.62 -12.83 11.70
N MET A 226 7.07 -11.67 11.32
CA MET A 226 7.11 -10.46 12.15
C MET A 226 6.47 -10.70 13.52
N LYS A 227 5.28 -11.31 13.53
CA LYS A 227 4.55 -11.63 14.76
C LYS A 227 5.33 -12.58 15.66
N GLU A 228 5.89 -13.65 15.11
CA GLU A 228 6.73 -14.60 15.85
C GLU A 228 7.93 -13.91 16.51
N GLY A 229 8.59 -12.99 15.80
CA GLY A 229 9.70 -12.20 16.34
C GLY A 229 9.29 -11.30 17.51
N VAL A 230 8.18 -10.55 17.35
CA VAL A 230 7.64 -9.66 18.39
C VAL A 230 7.22 -10.44 19.64
N GLU A 231 6.52 -11.57 19.46
CA GLU A 231 6.08 -12.44 20.57
C GLU A 231 7.27 -13.05 21.31
N LYS A 232 8.28 -13.57 20.59
CA LYS A 232 9.50 -14.12 21.18
C LYS A 232 10.29 -13.08 21.97
N ALA A 233 10.24 -11.81 21.56
CA ALA A 233 10.85 -10.70 22.27
C ALA A 233 10.04 -10.21 23.50
N GLY A 234 8.87 -10.79 23.78
CA GLY A 234 7.99 -10.36 24.87
C GLY A 234 7.35 -8.99 24.63
N LEU A 235 7.27 -8.55 23.37
CA LEU A 235 6.67 -7.29 22.97
C LEU A 235 5.22 -7.50 22.51
N LYS A 236 4.46 -6.41 22.41
CA LYS A 236 3.09 -6.41 21.89
C LYS A 236 2.95 -5.33 20.84
N ALA A 237 2.31 -5.67 19.73
CA ALA A 237 1.91 -4.74 18.67
C ALA A 237 0.64 -5.25 18.00
N HIS A 238 -0.04 -4.37 17.28
CA HIS A 238 -1.06 -4.75 16.33
C HIS A 238 -0.42 -5.05 14.97
N TYR A 239 -1.07 -5.88 14.15
CA TYR A 239 -0.52 -6.32 12.86
C TYR A 239 -1.31 -5.80 11.67
N MET A 240 -0.56 -5.42 10.63
CA MET A 240 -1.05 -4.77 9.42
C MET A 240 -0.57 -5.47 8.15
N SER A 241 -1.42 -5.50 7.12
CA SER A 241 -1.06 -6.00 5.78
C SER A 241 -1.77 -5.19 4.70
N GLN A 242 -0.99 -4.71 3.72
CA GLN A 242 -1.48 -4.03 2.52
C GLN A 242 -0.69 -4.49 1.27
N PRO A 243 -0.95 -5.71 0.78
CA PRO A 243 -0.19 -6.31 -0.33
C PRO A 243 -0.47 -5.65 -1.68
N LEU A 244 0.22 -6.10 -2.72
CA LEU A 244 -0.17 -5.85 -4.11
C LEU A 244 -1.50 -6.54 -4.47
N ALA A 245 -2.26 -5.94 -5.39
CA ALA A 245 -3.36 -6.64 -6.06
C ALA A 245 -2.88 -7.40 -7.32
N PHE A 246 -1.64 -7.88 -7.31
CA PHE A 246 -1.02 -8.60 -8.42
C PHE A 246 -0.48 -9.93 -7.93
N HIS A 247 -0.65 -11.00 -8.69
CA HIS A 247 0.07 -12.26 -8.50
C HIS A 247 1.55 -12.07 -8.85
N THR A 248 2.44 -12.37 -7.90
CA THR A 248 3.89 -12.18 -8.06
C THR A 248 4.69 -13.40 -7.56
N PRO A 249 4.35 -14.63 -8.00
CA PRO A 249 5.03 -15.85 -7.54
C PRO A 249 6.50 -15.93 -8.01
N ASP A 250 6.88 -15.08 -8.94
CA ASP A 250 8.16 -15.00 -9.64
C ASP A 250 9.03 -13.82 -9.17
N CYS A 251 8.60 -13.07 -8.17
CA CYS A 251 9.41 -12.02 -7.57
C CYS A 251 10.55 -12.58 -6.71
N GLY A 252 11.72 -11.94 -6.82
CA GLY A 252 12.80 -12.06 -5.85
C GLY A 252 12.62 -11.10 -4.67
N CYS A 253 13.68 -10.91 -3.88
CA CYS A 253 13.67 -10.06 -2.68
C CYS A 253 13.37 -8.57 -2.95
N GLN A 254 13.53 -8.09 -4.18
CA GLN A 254 13.21 -6.71 -4.61
C GLN A 254 11.72 -6.50 -4.94
N GLY A 255 10.91 -7.57 -4.94
CA GLY A 255 9.50 -7.47 -5.26
C GLY A 255 9.22 -7.20 -6.74
N PHE A 256 8.02 -6.68 -7.02
CA PHE A 256 7.48 -6.58 -8.38
C PHE A 256 8.12 -5.51 -9.28
N ILE A 257 8.95 -4.61 -8.74
CA ILE A 257 9.59 -3.56 -9.54
C ILE A 257 10.62 -4.15 -10.51
N ASP A 258 11.26 -5.25 -10.12
CA ASP A 258 12.22 -5.97 -10.97
C ASP A 258 11.54 -6.89 -12.00
N LEU A 259 10.21 -7.04 -11.96
CA LEU A 259 9.52 -7.82 -12.97
C LEU A 259 9.53 -7.07 -14.31
N PRO A 260 9.80 -7.73 -15.44
CA PRO A 260 9.84 -7.09 -16.76
C PRO A 260 8.54 -6.39 -17.17
N GLU A 261 7.42 -6.81 -16.57
CA GLU A 261 6.12 -6.20 -16.82
C GLU A 261 5.87 -4.90 -16.06
N PHE A 262 6.69 -4.54 -15.08
CA PHE A 262 6.49 -3.32 -14.31
C PHE A 262 6.78 -2.06 -15.17
N PRO A 263 5.91 -1.01 -15.13
CA PRO A 263 4.57 -0.98 -14.55
C PRO A 263 3.45 -1.29 -15.58
N PHE A 264 3.75 -1.38 -16.88
CA PHE A 264 2.77 -1.30 -17.97
C PHE A 264 2.29 -2.63 -18.58
N GLY A 265 2.70 -3.77 -18.02
CA GLY A 265 2.32 -5.11 -18.46
C GLY A 265 1.71 -5.97 -17.36
N LEU A 266 1.35 -5.38 -16.22
CA LEU A 266 0.91 -6.10 -15.00
C LEU A 266 -0.56 -6.57 -15.07
N GLU A 267 -1.32 -6.21 -16.10
CA GLU A 267 -2.74 -6.58 -16.24
C GLU A 267 -3.05 -8.08 -16.13
N PRO A 268 -2.26 -9.02 -16.69
CA PRO A 268 -2.51 -10.46 -16.50
C PRO A 268 -2.43 -10.91 -15.04
N ARG A 269 -1.75 -10.13 -14.19
CA ARG A 269 -1.47 -10.48 -12.79
C ARG A 269 -2.55 -9.97 -11.83
N ILE A 270 -3.45 -9.10 -12.27
CA ILE A 270 -4.47 -8.49 -11.40
C ILE A 270 -5.30 -9.57 -10.70
N LEU A 271 -5.33 -9.48 -9.38
CA LEU A 271 -6.10 -10.37 -8.52
C LEU A 271 -7.60 -10.14 -8.67
N THR A 272 -8.38 -11.20 -8.52
CA THR A 272 -9.83 -11.12 -8.56
C THR A 272 -10.40 -10.79 -7.18
N ARG A 273 -11.69 -10.47 -7.11
CA ARG A 273 -12.40 -10.36 -5.82
C ARG A 273 -12.36 -11.68 -5.02
N MET A 274 -12.28 -12.83 -5.69
CA MET A 274 -12.24 -14.14 -5.01
C MET A 274 -10.89 -14.34 -4.33
N ASP A 275 -9.82 -13.90 -4.97
CA ASP A 275 -8.49 -13.88 -4.36
C ASP A 275 -8.47 -12.95 -3.14
N MET A 276 -9.19 -11.81 -3.20
CA MET A 276 -9.32 -10.89 -2.07
C MET A 276 -10.12 -11.46 -0.91
N HIS A 277 -11.19 -12.23 -1.17
CA HIS A 277 -11.89 -12.99 -0.12
C HIS A 277 -10.94 -13.97 0.57
N LYS A 278 -10.18 -14.75 -0.21
CA LYS A 278 -9.17 -15.68 0.33
C LYS A 278 -8.14 -14.94 1.20
N TYR A 279 -7.55 -13.86 0.68
CA TYR A 279 -6.58 -13.05 1.39
C TYR A 279 -7.13 -12.50 2.72
N ALA A 280 -8.31 -11.87 2.71
CA ALA A 280 -8.89 -11.30 3.91
C ALA A 280 -9.08 -12.35 5.02
N ARG A 281 -9.57 -13.54 4.64
CA ARG A 281 -9.73 -14.67 5.57
C ARG A 281 -8.41 -15.16 6.12
N GLU A 282 -7.41 -15.34 5.26
CA GLU A 282 -6.07 -15.80 5.66
C GLU A 282 -5.37 -14.78 6.58
N ALA A 283 -5.46 -13.49 6.26
CA ALA A 283 -4.90 -12.42 7.08
C ALA A 283 -5.58 -12.36 8.46
N TYR A 284 -6.92 -12.40 8.50
CA TYR A 284 -7.67 -12.42 9.76
C TYR A 284 -7.29 -13.62 10.64
N ASN A 285 -7.19 -14.81 10.05
CA ASN A 285 -6.80 -16.04 10.74
C ASN A 285 -5.35 -15.99 11.24
N ALA A 286 -4.46 -15.25 10.58
CA ALA A 286 -3.09 -15.00 11.05
C ALA A 286 -3.03 -14.05 12.28
N GLY A 287 -4.15 -13.41 12.64
CA GLY A 287 -4.23 -12.42 13.72
C GLY A 287 -3.99 -10.99 13.25
N ILE A 288 -3.99 -10.75 11.93
CA ILE A 288 -3.91 -9.40 11.36
C ILE A 288 -5.27 -8.73 11.54
N ARG A 289 -5.27 -7.47 11.98
CA ARG A 289 -6.49 -6.69 12.27
C ARG A 289 -6.57 -5.38 11.53
N TYR A 290 -5.47 -4.89 10.96
CA TYR A 290 -5.49 -3.91 9.88
C TYR A 290 -5.26 -4.63 8.56
N ILE A 291 -6.30 -4.72 7.72
CA ILE A 291 -6.26 -5.45 6.44
C ILE A 291 -6.68 -4.49 5.33
N GLY A 292 -5.77 -4.15 4.43
CA GLY A 292 -6.03 -3.24 3.31
C GLY A 292 -5.30 -3.70 2.05
N GLY A 293 -4.95 -2.78 1.18
CA GLY A 293 -4.14 -3.08 0.01
C GLY A 293 -3.31 -1.90 -0.49
N CYS A 294 -2.39 -2.19 -1.39
CA CYS A 294 -1.47 -1.22 -2.00
C CYS A 294 -1.65 -1.19 -3.53
N CYS A 295 -0.58 -1.15 -4.33
CA CYS A 295 -0.66 -1.01 -5.78
C CYS A 295 -1.55 -2.08 -6.43
N GLY A 296 -2.44 -1.64 -7.32
CA GLY A 296 -3.44 -2.47 -8.00
C GLY A 296 -4.75 -2.66 -7.24
N PHE A 297 -4.84 -2.31 -5.94
CA PHE A 297 -6.11 -2.39 -5.22
C PHE A 297 -7.09 -1.32 -5.72
N GLU A 298 -8.20 -1.78 -6.30
CA GLU A 298 -9.33 -0.97 -6.71
C GLU A 298 -10.47 -1.05 -5.67
N PRO A 299 -11.48 -0.17 -5.72
CA PRO A 299 -12.57 -0.17 -4.74
C PRO A 299 -13.27 -1.54 -4.57
N TYR A 300 -13.38 -2.34 -5.63
CA TYR A 300 -14.01 -3.66 -5.53
C TYR A 300 -13.14 -4.70 -4.80
N HIS A 301 -11.82 -4.51 -4.75
CA HIS A 301 -10.92 -5.33 -3.94
C HIS A 301 -11.16 -5.05 -2.45
N ILE A 302 -11.21 -3.78 -2.06
CA ILE A 302 -11.52 -3.36 -0.68
C ILE A 302 -12.89 -3.86 -0.24
N ARG A 303 -13.89 -3.78 -1.14
CA ARG A 303 -15.22 -4.34 -0.86
C ARG A 303 -15.16 -5.84 -0.58
N ALA A 304 -14.36 -6.60 -1.32
CA ALA A 304 -14.22 -8.03 -1.09
C ALA A 304 -13.61 -8.35 0.28
N LEU A 305 -12.65 -7.55 0.76
CA LEU A 305 -12.11 -7.68 2.12
C LEU A 305 -13.22 -7.48 3.17
N ALA A 306 -13.98 -6.39 3.00
CA ALA A 306 -15.07 -6.03 3.89
C ALA A 306 -16.22 -7.04 3.88
N GLU A 307 -16.55 -7.62 2.73
CA GLU A 307 -17.58 -8.66 2.55
C GLU A 307 -17.14 -10.01 3.13
N GLU A 308 -15.88 -10.42 2.98
CA GLU A 308 -15.38 -11.66 3.59
C GLU A 308 -15.49 -11.62 5.12
N LEU A 309 -15.25 -10.45 5.71
CA LEU A 309 -15.19 -10.24 7.14
C LEU A 309 -16.50 -9.65 7.70
N GLU A 310 -17.61 -9.78 6.96
CA GLU A 310 -18.94 -9.34 7.40
C GLU A 310 -19.31 -9.99 8.74
N ALA A 311 -19.08 -11.30 8.89
CA ALA A 311 -19.46 -12.03 10.10
C ALA A 311 -18.70 -11.53 11.34
N GLU A 312 -17.42 -11.19 11.18
CA GLU A 312 -16.57 -10.65 12.24
C GLU A 312 -16.88 -9.18 12.56
N ARG A 313 -17.28 -8.39 11.56
CA ARG A 313 -17.54 -6.95 11.70
C ARG A 313 -18.99 -6.64 12.06
N GLY A 314 -19.92 -7.53 11.73
CA GLY A 314 -21.37 -7.39 11.96
C GLY A 314 -22.12 -6.54 10.95
N PHE A 315 -21.49 -6.15 9.82
CA PHE A 315 -22.14 -5.34 8.78
C PHE A 315 -21.45 -5.46 7.42
N LEU A 316 -22.21 -5.19 6.35
CA LEU A 316 -21.71 -5.02 4.98
C LEU A 316 -21.40 -3.54 4.68
N PRO A 317 -20.40 -3.26 3.81
CA PRO A 317 -20.14 -1.90 3.36
C PRO A 317 -21.24 -1.40 2.41
N ALA A 318 -21.39 -0.07 2.28
CA ALA A 318 -22.38 0.53 1.38
C ALA A 318 -22.21 0.11 -0.09
N GLY A 319 -20.98 -0.18 -0.52
CA GLY A 319 -20.65 -0.70 -1.84
C GLY A 319 -21.27 -2.06 -2.16
N SER A 320 -21.73 -2.81 -1.15
CA SER A 320 -22.39 -4.11 -1.31
C SER A 320 -23.85 -3.99 -1.76
N GLU A 321 -24.48 -2.81 -1.66
CA GLU A 321 -25.85 -2.57 -2.19
C GLU A 321 -25.95 -2.84 -3.71
N LYS A 322 -24.83 -2.70 -4.43
CA LYS A 322 -24.71 -2.96 -5.86
C LYS A 322 -23.94 -4.25 -6.15
N HIS A 323 -23.89 -5.14 -5.18
CA HIS A 323 -23.23 -6.43 -5.29
C HIS A 323 -24.13 -7.53 -4.73
N GLY A 324 -23.78 -8.78 -5.04
CA GLY A 324 -24.42 -9.95 -4.47
C GLY A 324 -23.34 -10.96 -4.14
N SER A 325 -23.36 -11.46 -2.90
CA SER A 325 -22.40 -12.43 -2.38
C SER A 325 -22.19 -13.60 -3.36
N TRP A 326 -20.93 -13.92 -3.65
CA TRP A 326 -20.51 -15.04 -4.50
C TRP A 326 -21.23 -15.14 -5.86
N GLY A 327 -21.51 -13.99 -6.48
CA GLY A 327 -22.16 -13.93 -7.79
C GLY A 327 -23.67 -14.15 -7.76
N SER A 328 -24.32 -14.06 -6.60
CA SER A 328 -25.78 -14.23 -6.45
C SER A 328 -26.61 -13.32 -7.36
N GLY A 329 -26.10 -12.14 -7.73
CA GLY A 329 -26.74 -11.27 -8.74
C GLY A 329 -26.90 -11.92 -10.12
N LEU A 330 -26.14 -12.97 -10.43
CA LEU A 330 -26.24 -13.74 -11.69
C LEU A 330 -27.45 -14.68 -11.72
N SER A 331 -28.12 -14.91 -10.59
CA SER A 331 -29.26 -15.82 -10.46
C SER A 331 -30.45 -15.45 -11.36
N LEU A 332 -30.55 -14.19 -11.78
CA LEU A 332 -31.63 -13.68 -12.63
C LEU A 332 -31.28 -13.67 -14.12
N HIS A 333 -30.07 -14.10 -14.50
CA HIS A 333 -29.63 -14.07 -15.90
C HIS A 333 -30.44 -15.04 -16.77
N THR A 334 -30.72 -14.73 -18.04
CA THR A 334 -31.55 -15.57 -18.94
C THR A 334 -30.92 -16.93 -19.28
N LYS A 335 -29.58 -16.98 -19.45
CA LYS A 335 -28.81 -18.19 -19.76
C LYS A 335 -28.61 -19.12 -18.54
N PRO A 336 -29.00 -20.41 -18.61
CA PRO A 336 -28.86 -21.35 -17.48
C PRO A 336 -27.42 -21.53 -16.97
N TRP A 337 -26.44 -21.63 -17.88
CA TRP A 337 -25.03 -21.80 -17.51
C TRP A 337 -24.40 -20.56 -16.86
N VAL A 338 -25.02 -19.39 -16.98
CA VAL A 338 -24.62 -18.18 -16.26
C VAL A 338 -25.18 -18.20 -14.84
N ARG A 339 -26.47 -18.54 -14.68
CA ARG A 339 -27.09 -18.71 -13.35
C ARG A 339 -26.41 -19.80 -12.52
N ALA A 340 -25.96 -20.88 -13.15
CA ALA A 340 -25.22 -21.96 -12.48
C ALA A 340 -23.90 -21.50 -11.81
N ARG A 341 -23.43 -20.28 -12.11
CA ARG A 341 -22.25 -19.65 -11.50
C ARG A 341 -22.58 -18.84 -10.24
N ALA A 342 -23.86 -18.63 -9.92
CA ALA A 342 -24.31 -17.82 -8.78
C ALA A 342 -24.14 -18.57 -7.44
N ARG A 343 -22.93 -19.09 -7.18
CA ARG A 343 -22.60 -19.93 -6.02
C ARG A 343 -21.10 -19.85 -5.72
N ARG A 344 -20.78 -19.89 -4.42
CA ARG A 344 -19.41 -19.80 -3.89
C ARG A 344 -18.48 -20.83 -4.50
N ASP A 345 -18.89 -22.09 -4.49
CA ASP A 345 -18.03 -23.22 -4.88
C ASP A 345 -17.67 -23.22 -6.38
N TYR A 346 -18.45 -22.53 -7.24
CA TYR A 346 -18.06 -22.31 -8.63
C TYR A 346 -16.86 -21.36 -8.71
N TRP A 347 -16.95 -20.20 -8.05
CA TRP A 347 -15.94 -19.15 -8.16
C TRP A 347 -14.64 -19.47 -7.39
N GLU A 348 -14.73 -20.16 -6.26
CA GLU A 348 -13.52 -20.59 -5.51
C GLU A 348 -12.71 -21.64 -6.26
N LYS A 349 -13.36 -22.47 -7.08
CA LYS A 349 -12.70 -23.59 -7.80
C LYS A 349 -12.33 -23.24 -9.22
N LEU A 350 -12.95 -22.21 -9.80
CA LEU A 350 -12.62 -21.76 -11.15
C LEU A 350 -11.18 -21.25 -11.16
N LYS A 351 -10.35 -21.80 -12.04
CA LYS A 351 -9.05 -21.26 -12.39
C LYS A 351 -9.22 -20.41 -13.65
N PRO A 352 -9.27 -19.07 -13.55
CA PRO A 352 -9.47 -18.21 -14.72
C PRO A 352 -8.31 -18.40 -15.71
N ALA A 353 -8.63 -18.48 -17.00
CA ALA A 353 -7.62 -18.53 -18.04
C ALA A 353 -6.97 -17.15 -18.23
N SER A 354 -5.68 -17.10 -18.57
CA SER A 354 -4.97 -15.83 -18.84
C SER A 354 -5.45 -15.12 -20.12
N GLY A 355 -6.03 -15.87 -21.06
CA GLY A 355 -6.40 -15.38 -22.39
C GLY A 355 -5.21 -15.06 -23.30
N ARG A 356 -3.98 -15.41 -22.89
CA ARG A 356 -2.73 -15.11 -23.62
C ARG A 356 -1.97 -16.42 -23.92
N PRO A 357 -2.31 -17.15 -24.99
CA PRO A 357 -1.79 -18.50 -25.23
C PRO A 357 -0.31 -18.55 -25.64
N PHE A 358 0.28 -17.41 -26.03
CA PHE A 358 1.68 -17.31 -26.43
C PHE A 358 2.56 -16.62 -25.37
N CYS A 359 1.99 -16.28 -24.21
CA CYS A 359 2.73 -15.65 -23.11
C CYS A 359 3.04 -16.71 -22.04
N PRO A 360 4.20 -16.62 -21.36
CA PRO A 360 4.49 -17.47 -20.21
C PRO A 360 3.60 -17.09 -19.02
N SER A 361 3.54 -17.97 -18.02
CA SER A 361 2.82 -17.71 -16.76
C SER A 361 3.66 -16.95 -15.73
N MET A 362 4.97 -16.89 -15.92
CA MET A 362 5.96 -16.25 -15.04
C MET A 362 7.07 -15.64 -15.90
N SER A 363 7.78 -14.68 -15.33
CA SER A 363 8.91 -13.97 -15.93
C SER A 363 10.12 -14.03 -14.99
N THR A 364 11.32 -13.85 -15.54
CA THR A 364 12.55 -13.74 -14.73
C THR A 364 12.74 -12.28 -14.35
N PRO A 365 12.94 -11.93 -13.05
CA PRO A 365 13.26 -10.56 -12.66
C PRO A 365 14.60 -10.07 -13.24
N ASP A 366 14.70 -8.79 -13.58
CA ASP A 366 15.92 -8.21 -14.18
C ASP A 366 17.10 -8.17 -13.19
N SER A 367 16.85 -7.91 -11.90
CA SER A 367 17.77 -8.07 -10.75
C SER A 367 19.24 -7.66 -10.99
N TRP A 368 19.49 -6.37 -11.20
CA TRP A 368 20.83 -5.78 -11.47
C TRP A 368 21.79 -5.76 -10.27
N GLY A 369 21.40 -6.26 -9.09
CA GLY A 369 22.26 -6.31 -7.90
C GLY A 369 22.64 -4.95 -7.31
N VAL A 370 21.83 -3.92 -7.54
CA VAL A 370 22.08 -2.55 -7.09
C VAL A 370 21.59 -2.35 -5.65
N THR A 371 22.38 -1.70 -4.80
CA THR A 371 22.04 -1.44 -3.37
C THR A 371 22.47 -0.03 -2.92
N LYS A 372 22.14 0.38 -1.68
CA LYS A 372 22.42 1.70 -1.08
C LYS A 372 23.85 2.16 -1.37
N GLY A 373 24.00 3.42 -1.80
CA GLY A 373 25.29 4.03 -2.15
C GLY A 373 25.80 3.72 -3.56
N HIS A 374 25.11 2.89 -4.34
CA HIS A 374 25.47 2.64 -5.74
C HIS A 374 25.21 3.88 -6.62
N ALA A 375 26.10 4.15 -7.59
CA ALA A 375 26.03 5.34 -8.45
C ALA A 375 24.69 5.45 -9.21
N ASP A 376 24.16 4.32 -9.69
CA ASP A 376 22.88 4.25 -10.42
C ASP A 376 21.65 4.65 -9.56
N LEU A 377 21.77 4.65 -8.22
CA LEU A 377 20.71 5.08 -7.30
C LEU A 377 20.83 6.55 -6.87
N MET A 378 21.95 7.22 -7.17
CA MET A 378 22.14 8.61 -6.73
C MET A 378 21.11 9.53 -7.40
N GLN A 379 20.46 10.37 -6.60
CA GLN A 379 19.52 11.36 -7.12
C GLN A 379 20.21 12.37 -8.04
N GLN A 380 19.50 12.74 -9.11
CA GLN A 380 19.93 13.76 -10.05
C GLN A 380 18.78 14.77 -10.25
N LYS A 381 19.15 16.06 -10.32
CA LYS A 381 18.19 17.14 -10.61
C LYS A 381 17.78 17.16 -12.07
N GLU A 382 18.66 16.73 -12.97
CA GLU A 382 18.41 16.66 -14.39
C GLU A 382 17.77 15.32 -14.77
N ALA A 383 17.04 15.29 -15.88
CA ALA A 383 16.55 14.05 -16.44
C ALA A 383 17.72 13.12 -16.79
N THR A 384 17.50 11.80 -16.74
CA THR A 384 18.51 10.82 -17.15
C THR A 384 19.00 11.16 -18.55
N SER A 385 20.31 11.37 -18.71
CA SER A 385 20.88 11.74 -20.00
C SER A 385 20.68 10.62 -21.01
N LYS A 386 20.78 10.94 -22.30
CA LYS A 386 20.63 9.94 -23.35
C LYS A 386 21.71 8.86 -23.22
N GLU A 387 22.94 9.24 -22.88
CA GLU A 387 24.07 8.34 -22.68
C GLU A 387 23.86 7.43 -21.46
N GLN A 388 23.32 7.96 -20.35
CA GLN A 388 22.96 7.16 -19.18
C GLN A 388 21.84 6.16 -19.51
N LEU A 389 20.84 6.58 -20.30
CA LEU A 389 19.77 5.68 -20.77
C LEU A 389 20.31 4.61 -21.71
N GLU A 390 21.19 4.95 -22.66
CA GLU A 390 21.84 3.98 -23.56
C GLU A 390 22.59 2.90 -22.76
N ALA A 391 23.33 3.29 -21.72
CA ALA A 391 24.01 2.32 -20.84
C ALA A 391 23.04 1.40 -20.07
N LEU A 392 21.88 1.91 -19.64
CA LEU A 392 20.85 1.12 -18.98
C LEU A 392 20.13 0.18 -19.98
N PHE A 393 19.87 0.64 -21.20
CA PHE A 393 19.29 -0.17 -22.26
C PHE A 393 20.22 -1.31 -22.68
N ASP A 394 21.53 -1.03 -22.80
CA ASP A 394 22.54 -2.04 -23.11
C ASP A 394 22.59 -3.12 -22.04
N LYS A 395 22.59 -2.71 -20.76
CA LYS A 395 22.45 -3.62 -19.62
C LYS A 395 21.22 -4.50 -19.79
N ALA A 396 20.03 -3.92 -19.91
CA ALA A 396 18.75 -4.65 -20.06
C ALA A 396 18.76 -5.69 -21.19
N SER A 397 19.38 -5.37 -22.33
CA SER A 397 19.46 -6.29 -23.47
C SER A 397 20.38 -7.49 -23.27
N GLN A 398 21.32 -7.44 -22.30
CA GLN A 398 22.22 -8.55 -21.99
C GLN A 398 21.58 -9.63 -21.09
N GLY A 399 20.44 -9.33 -20.46
CA GLY A 399 19.72 -10.22 -19.55
C GLY A 399 18.59 -11.05 -20.20
N HIS A 400 18.36 -10.91 -21.51
CA HIS A 400 17.30 -11.60 -22.26
C HIS A 400 17.82 -12.69 -23.20
#